data_AF-A0A1F7BXB3-F1
#
_entry.id   AF-A0A1F7BXB3-F1
#
_cell.length_a   1.000
_cell.length_b   1.000
_cell.length_c   1.000
_cell.angle_alpha   90.00
_cell.angle_beta   90.00
_cell.angle_gamma   90.00
#
_symmetry.space_group_name_H-M   'P 1'
#
loop_
_entity.id
_entity.type
_entity.pdbx_description
1 polymer ?
#
loop_
_entity_poly.entity_id
_entity_poly.type
_entity_poly.pdbx_seq_one_letter_code
_entity_poly.pdbx_strand_id
1 'polypeptide(L)'
;MRPNPYLKRGLKYATLALTLLAAVLAAAAFYKNNSSGLAGRLVPPSERGIVPSKRYEAWRAKDGFAAPADVHVIFTVPEDVARITRITFMGGPDTDQQRYWGYCYSGREDRNKAEGKTGKDMYDGRFFYSMGERIAQAKRPAADNDLTAILRQTEQKPDKKASIAEIFSGGDTCYVMSSVILPIGIDTDNDDINNVRERAVGTSPVNPDTDSDGIPDGKEVFLIKTNPLDRDSDRDGLGDGCEEANQNGKVDALETSPLNPDTDRDGLCDGNGSGPGCPEPKKKECYRDPAEDALVCRLVVSSPVYGEDMNQNCKQDKDETNPKKGETFGIPDWEYKYRKIGSPNINPGTPAPEFPIPNIPPRH
;
A
#
# COMPACT_ATOMS: atom_id res chain seq x y z
N MET A 1 56.57 11.75 -23.86
CA MET A 1 55.10 11.98 -23.84
C MET A 1 54.63 12.01 -22.40
N ARG A 2 54.07 13.14 -21.92
CA ARG A 2 53.52 13.22 -20.56
C ARG A 2 52.13 12.56 -20.55
N PRO A 3 51.83 11.62 -19.64
CA PRO A 3 50.55 10.91 -19.65
C PRO A 3 49.40 11.87 -19.35
N ASN A 4 48.36 11.80 -20.18
CA ASN A 4 47.18 12.67 -20.12
C ASN A 4 46.49 12.55 -18.73
N PRO A 5 46.36 13.65 -17.96
CA PRO A 5 45.79 13.63 -16.61
C PRO A 5 44.32 13.18 -16.58
N TYR A 6 43.59 13.37 -17.69
CA TYR A 6 42.20 12.91 -17.82
C TYR A 6 42.12 11.38 -17.93
N LEU A 7 43.10 10.74 -18.57
CA LEU A 7 43.17 9.29 -18.71
C LEU A 7 43.39 8.61 -17.34
N LYS A 8 44.23 9.21 -16.48
CA LYS A 8 44.46 8.71 -15.11
C LYS A 8 43.23 8.84 -14.21
N ARG A 9 42.41 9.89 -14.39
CA ARG A 9 41.14 10.03 -13.65
C ARG A 9 40.09 9.05 -14.16
N GLY A 10 39.94 8.91 -15.48
CA GLY A 10 39.03 7.93 -16.08
C GLY A 10 39.32 6.49 -15.65
N LEU A 11 40.60 6.09 -15.59
CA LEU A 11 40.98 4.75 -15.15
C LEU A 11 40.68 4.48 -13.67
N LYS A 12 40.75 5.50 -12.81
CA LYS A 12 40.36 5.40 -11.39
C LYS A 12 38.86 5.22 -11.20
N TYR A 13 38.04 5.96 -11.96
CA TYR A 13 36.59 5.79 -11.90
C TYR A 13 36.13 4.46 -12.50
N ALA A 14 36.78 4.00 -13.58
CA ALA A 14 36.50 2.69 -14.16
C ALA A 14 36.83 1.55 -13.20
N THR A 15 37.95 1.62 -12.48
CA THR A 15 38.33 0.61 -11.48
C THR A 15 37.39 0.60 -10.27
N LEU A 16 36.98 1.78 -9.77
CA LEU A 16 35.95 1.90 -8.73
C LEU A 16 34.60 1.31 -9.18
N ALA A 17 34.14 1.65 -10.38
CA ALA A 17 32.88 1.13 -10.92
C ALA A 17 32.91 -0.39 -11.12
N LEU A 18 34.02 -0.94 -11.62
CA LEU A 18 34.22 -2.39 -11.74
C LEU A 18 34.25 -3.09 -10.39
N THR A 19 34.87 -2.50 -9.37
CA THR A 19 34.89 -3.08 -8.01
C THR A 19 33.51 -3.06 -7.34
N LEU A 20 32.73 -1.98 -7.53
CA LEU A 20 31.35 -1.89 -7.07
C LEU A 20 30.45 -2.90 -7.78
N LEU A 21 30.59 -3.04 -9.11
CA LEU A 21 29.85 -4.02 -9.88
C LEU A 21 30.20 -5.46 -9.46
N ALA A 22 31.49 -5.75 -9.22
CA ALA A 22 31.93 -7.04 -8.71
C ALA A 22 31.39 -7.34 -7.30
N ALA A 23 31.33 -6.33 -6.42
CA ALA A 23 30.74 -6.46 -5.09
C ALA A 23 29.22 -6.70 -5.15
N VAL A 24 28.50 -6.01 -6.05
CA VAL A 24 27.06 -6.22 -6.28
C VAL A 24 26.80 -7.61 -6.86
N LEU A 25 27.62 -8.06 -7.82
CA LEU A 25 27.51 -9.41 -8.39
C LEU A 25 27.87 -10.50 -7.37
N ALA A 26 28.86 -10.27 -6.51
CA ALA A 26 29.20 -11.18 -5.43
C ALA A 26 28.09 -11.24 -4.36
N ALA A 27 27.50 -10.10 -4.00
CA ALA A 27 26.34 -10.03 -3.10
C ALA A 27 25.11 -10.73 -3.70
N ALA A 28 24.84 -10.51 -4.99
CA ALA A 28 23.75 -11.18 -5.72
C ALA A 28 24.00 -12.69 -5.86
N ALA A 29 25.24 -13.11 -6.10
CA ALA A 29 25.62 -14.53 -6.15
C ALA A 29 25.52 -15.19 -4.77
N PHE A 30 25.95 -14.51 -3.70
CA PHE A 30 25.78 -14.98 -2.32
C PHE A 30 24.29 -15.08 -1.94
N TYR A 31 23.48 -14.11 -2.34
CA TYR A 31 22.03 -14.14 -2.16
C TYR A 31 21.38 -15.29 -2.93
N LYS A 32 21.86 -15.59 -4.15
CA LYS A 32 21.35 -16.69 -4.99
C LYS A 32 21.80 -18.08 -4.52
N ASN A 33 22.97 -18.20 -3.91
CA ASN A 33 23.54 -19.50 -3.49
C ASN A 33 23.07 -19.99 -2.11
N ASN A 34 22.35 -19.17 -1.34
CA ASN A 34 21.70 -19.57 -0.08
C ASN A 34 20.27 -20.12 -0.26
N SER A 35 19.85 -20.41 -1.50
CA SER A 35 18.50 -20.90 -1.81
C SER A 35 18.41 -22.43 -1.94
N SER A 36 19.39 -23.18 -1.43
CA SER A 36 19.37 -24.65 -1.40
C SER A 36 18.54 -25.17 -0.22
N GLY A 37 17.28 -25.52 -0.51
CA GLY A 37 16.55 -26.63 0.12
C GLY A 37 16.28 -26.54 1.63
N LEU A 38 15.18 -25.88 2.01
CA LEU A 38 14.70 -25.86 3.39
C LEU A 38 13.51 -26.81 3.59
N ALA A 39 13.79 -28.11 3.57
CA ALA A 39 12.89 -29.11 4.12
C ALA A 39 13.24 -29.31 5.61
N GLY A 40 12.59 -28.50 6.46
CA GLY A 40 12.60 -28.58 7.93
C GLY A 40 13.82 -27.95 8.62
N ARG A 41 13.61 -26.98 9.53
CA ARG A 41 14.60 -26.11 10.21
C ARG A 41 15.17 -25.03 9.30
N LEU A 42 14.91 -23.76 9.62
CA LEU A 42 15.59 -22.59 9.02
C LEU A 42 17.05 -22.46 9.47
N VAL A 43 17.70 -23.60 9.76
CA VAL A 43 19.07 -23.72 10.25
C VAL A 43 19.67 -25.03 9.69
N PRO A 44 20.94 -25.05 9.23
CA PRO A 44 21.60 -26.24 8.67
C PRO A 44 21.59 -27.45 9.60
N PRO A 45 21.55 -28.70 9.09
CA PRO A 45 21.52 -29.94 9.88
C PRO A 45 22.50 -30.07 11.05
N SER A 46 23.65 -29.39 10.97
CA SER A 46 24.69 -29.29 11.99
C SER A 46 24.33 -28.39 13.18
N GLU A 47 23.54 -27.34 12.97
CA GLU A 47 23.27 -26.26 13.93
C GLU A 47 21.87 -26.32 14.52
N ARG A 48 21.00 -27.04 13.82
CA ARG A 48 19.72 -27.61 14.20
C ARG A 48 19.57 -27.89 15.72
N GLY A 49 20.53 -28.49 16.42
CA GLY A 49 20.45 -28.82 17.86
C GLY A 49 20.78 -27.69 18.84
N ILE A 50 21.17 -26.52 18.31
CA ILE A 50 21.74 -25.37 19.05
C ILE A 50 20.86 -24.12 18.87
N VAL A 51 19.84 -24.20 18.01
CA VAL A 51 18.95 -23.06 17.73
C VAL A 51 18.18 -22.67 18.99
N PRO A 52 18.28 -21.43 19.46
CA PRO A 52 17.58 -21.00 20.65
C PRO A 52 16.06 -21.08 20.43
N SER A 53 15.34 -21.29 21.52
CA SER A 53 13.89 -21.20 21.52
C SER A 53 13.43 -20.03 22.40
N LYS A 54 12.34 -19.40 22.00
CA LYS A 54 11.70 -18.34 22.76
C LYS A 54 10.20 -18.58 22.80
N ARG A 55 9.64 -18.57 24.01
CA ARG A 55 8.22 -18.71 24.26
C ARG A 55 7.59 -17.35 24.56
N TYR A 56 6.44 -17.10 23.97
CA TYR A 56 5.58 -15.95 24.23
C TYR A 56 4.22 -16.43 24.68
N GLU A 57 3.78 -15.96 25.84
CA GLU A 57 2.45 -16.28 26.37
C GLU A 57 1.36 -15.56 25.57
N ALA A 58 0.10 -15.99 25.72
CA ALA A 58 -1.04 -15.43 25.01
C ALA A 58 -1.14 -13.89 25.10
N TRP A 59 -0.96 -13.33 26.30
CA TRP A 59 -1.01 -11.88 26.48
C TRP A 59 0.06 -11.12 25.68
N ARG A 60 1.22 -11.74 25.38
CA ARG A 60 2.24 -11.13 24.52
C ARG A 60 1.80 -11.06 23.08
N ALA A 61 1.04 -12.04 22.60
CA ALA A 61 0.43 -11.99 21.27
C ALA A 61 -0.71 -10.96 21.20
N LYS A 62 -1.44 -10.76 22.31
CA LYS A 62 -2.46 -9.71 22.45
C LYS A 62 -1.84 -8.31 22.42
N ASP A 63 -0.79 -8.07 23.19
CA ASP A 63 -0.04 -6.81 23.12
C ASP A 63 0.71 -6.66 21.79
N GLY A 64 1.10 -7.81 21.24
CA GLY A 64 1.92 -7.94 20.04
C GLY A 64 3.43 -7.94 20.33
N PHE A 65 4.19 -8.72 19.55
CA PHE A 65 5.63 -8.88 19.73
C PHE A 65 6.39 -9.08 18.41
N ALA A 66 7.68 -8.74 18.42
CA ALA A 66 8.60 -9.05 17.34
C ALA A 66 9.22 -10.44 17.55
N ALA A 67 8.80 -11.42 16.75
CA ALA A 67 9.41 -12.74 16.70
C ALA A 67 10.78 -12.63 15.99
N PRO A 68 11.89 -12.99 16.66
CA PRO A 68 13.22 -12.92 16.04
C PRO A 68 13.37 -13.90 14.88
N ALA A 69 14.18 -13.50 13.89
CA ALA A 69 14.61 -14.38 12.80
C ALA A 69 15.51 -15.50 13.32
N ASP A 70 15.48 -16.66 12.67
CA ASP A 70 16.35 -17.82 12.93
C ASP A 70 16.28 -18.37 14.37
N VAL A 71 15.15 -18.17 15.05
CA VAL A 71 14.87 -18.66 16.41
C VAL A 71 13.60 -19.52 16.38
N HIS A 72 13.59 -20.61 17.16
CA HIS A 72 12.36 -21.37 17.41
C HIS A 72 11.40 -20.53 18.27
N VAL A 73 10.40 -19.92 17.66
CA VAL A 73 9.41 -19.11 18.38
C VAL A 73 8.17 -19.95 18.65
N ILE A 74 7.77 -20.01 19.92
CA ILE A 74 6.53 -20.67 20.36
C ILE A 74 5.63 -19.59 20.94
N PHE A 75 4.38 -19.52 20.52
CA PHE A 75 3.41 -18.58 21.05
C PHE A 75 2.03 -19.19 21.16
N THR A 76 1.18 -18.62 21.99
CA THR A 76 -0.22 -19.02 22.11
C THR A 76 -1.11 -17.89 21.58
N VAL A 77 -2.11 -18.23 20.78
CA VAL A 77 -3.11 -17.27 20.30
C VAL A 77 -4.06 -16.93 21.46
N PRO A 78 -4.32 -15.65 21.75
CA PRO A 78 -5.22 -15.25 22.84
C PRO A 78 -6.61 -15.90 22.70
N GLU A 79 -7.19 -16.39 23.80
CA GLU A 79 -8.47 -17.12 23.76
C GLU A 79 -9.66 -16.28 23.28
N ASP A 80 -9.58 -14.96 23.46
CA ASP A 80 -10.59 -14.00 23.03
C ASP A 80 -10.55 -13.70 21.51
N VAL A 81 -9.52 -14.18 20.80
CA VAL A 81 -9.45 -14.08 19.34
C VAL A 81 -10.32 -15.18 18.71
N ALA A 82 -11.47 -14.78 18.17
CA ALA A 82 -12.38 -15.71 17.50
C ALA A 82 -11.73 -16.34 16.25
N ARG A 83 -11.30 -15.50 15.30
CA ARG A 83 -10.58 -15.88 14.08
C ARG A 83 -9.71 -14.72 13.64
N ILE A 84 -8.48 -15.01 13.23
CA ILE A 84 -7.61 -14.02 12.58
C ILE A 84 -6.87 -14.67 11.42
N THR A 85 -6.71 -13.94 10.33
CA THR A 85 -5.99 -14.48 9.16
C THR A 85 -4.50 -14.60 9.47
N ARG A 86 -3.84 -15.55 8.83
CA ARG A 86 -2.39 -15.71 8.90
C ARG A 86 -1.65 -14.44 8.48
N ILE A 87 -2.15 -13.80 7.43
CA ILE A 87 -1.50 -12.62 6.84
C ILE A 87 -1.55 -11.49 7.85
N THR A 88 -2.73 -11.12 8.34
CA THR A 88 -2.92 -10.07 9.35
C THR A 88 -2.14 -10.39 10.62
N PHE A 89 -2.29 -11.60 11.16
CA PHE A 89 -1.63 -11.99 12.41
C PHE A 89 -0.10 -11.94 12.34
N MET A 90 0.47 -12.23 11.16
CA MET A 90 1.92 -12.21 10.91
C MET A 90 2.42 -10.86 10.35
N GLY A 91 1.60 -9.80 10.37
CA GLY A 91 2.03 -8.45 10.05
C GLY A 91 1.78 -7.98 8.62
N GLY A 92 1.02 -8.72 7.82
CA GLY A 92 0.51 -8.28 6.53
C GLY A 92 1.15 -8.93 5.29
N PRO A 93 0.66 -8.56 4.08
CA PRO A 93 1.02 -9.20 2.81
C PRO A 93 2.50 -9.09 2.40
N ASP A 94 3.17 -8.01 2.76
CA ASP A 94 4.60 -7.81 2.50
C ASP A 94 5.48 -8.73 3.35
N THR A 95 5.10 -8.95 4.61
CA THR A 95 5.72 -9.95 5.48
C THR A 95 5.44 -11.36 4.95
N ASP A 96 4.27 -11.58 4.34
CA ASP A 96 3.94 -12.86 3.69
C ASP A 96 4.83 -13.17 2.47
N GLN A 97 5.41 -12.17 1.82
CA GLN A 97 6.40 -12.39 0.75
C GLN A 97 7.73 -12.92 1.29
N GLN A 98 8.02 -12.73 2.59
CA GLN A 98 9.21 -13.24 3.24
C GLN A 98 9.04 -14.73 3.58
N ARG A 99 10.12 -15.41 3.98
CA ARG A 99 10.10 -16.86 4.21
C ARG A 99 9.88 -17.17 5.68
N TYR A 100 8.72 -17.73 5.99
CA TYR A 100 8.45 -18.33 7.28
C TYR A 100 7.54 -19.54 7.13
N TRP A 101 7.60 -20.42 8.12
CA TRP A 101 6.70 -21.55 8.24
C TRP A 101 6.43 -21.83 9.71
N GLY A 102 5.33 -22.50 9.97
CA GLY A 102 5.01 -22.92 11.31
C GLY A 102 3.98 -24.02 11.37
N TYR A 103 3.64 -24.37 12.60
CA TYR A 103 2.72 -25.42 12.95
C TYR A 103 1.96 -25.00 14.19
N CYS A 104 0.63 -25.02 14.12
CA CYS A 104 -0.25 -24.73 15.25
C CYS A 104 -1.02 -25.96 15.66
N TYR A 105 -1.24 -26.16 16.94
CA TYR A 105 -2.06 -27.24 17.47
C TYR A 105 -2.94 -26.71 18.60
N SER A 106 -4.10 -27.34 18.79
CA SER A 106 -5.13 -26.79 19.69
C SER A 106 -4.99 -27.24 21.15
N GLY A 107 -3.98 -28.06 21.46
CA GLY A 107 -3.83 -28.65 22.79
C GLY A 107 -4.79 -29.81 23.08
N ARG A 108 -5.58 -30.25 22.08
CA ARG A 108 -6.55 -31.35 22.22
C ARG A 108 -5.93 -32.74 22.20
N GLU A 109 -4.60 -32.87 22.15
CA GLU A 109 -3.88 -34.14 22.08
C GLU A 109 -4.24 -35.07 23.23
N ASP A 110 -4.30 -34.56 24.46
CA ASP A 110 -4.64 -35.36 25.63
C ASP A 110 -6.08 -35.87 25.59
N ARG A 111 -7.01 -35.03 25.12
CA ARG A 111 -8.40 -35.42 24.90
C ARG A 111 -8.50 -36.45 23.78
N ASN A 112 -7.83 -36.23 22.65
CA ASN A 112 -7.81 -37.17 21.53
C ASN A 112 -7.25 -38.53 21.95
N LYS A 113 -6.18 -38.52 22.76
CA LYS A 113 -5.59 -39.73 23.34
C LYS A 113 -6.56 -40.43 24.29
N ALA A 114 -7.27 -39.70 25.14
CA ALA A 114 -8.30 -40.25 26.03
C ALA A 114 -9.50 -40.85 25.26
N GLU A 115 -9.83 -40.27 24.11
CA GLU A 115 -10.85 -40.78 23.16
C GLU A 115 -10.34 -41.97 22.32
N GLY A 116 -9.11 -42.44 22.55
CA GLY A 116 -8.52 -43.60 21.86
C GLY A 116 -8.09 -43.31 20.41
N LYS A 117 -8.03 -42.03 20.01
CA LYS A 117 -7.55 -41.65 18.68
C LYS A 117 -6.05 -41.93 18.55
N THR A 118 -5.63 -42.34 17.36
CA THR A 118 -4.23 -42.67 17.05
C THR A 118 -3.79 -42.05 15.73
N GLY A 119 -2.49 -41.98 15.49
CA GLY A 119 -1.94 -41.45 14.24
C GLY A 119 -2.30 -39.97 14.00
N LYS A 120 -2.84 -39.66 12.83
CA LYS A 120 -3.22 -38.29 12.42
C LYS A 120 -4.40 -37.73 13.22
N ASP A 121 -5.25 -38.59 13.78
CA ASP A 121 -6.41 -38.15 14.56
C ASP A 121 -6.04 -37.80 16.01
N MET A 122 -4.83 -38.19 16.43
CA MET A 122 -4.28 -37.85 17.75
C MET A 122 -3.74 -36.42 17.79
N TYR A 123 -3.02 -36.01 16.75
CA TYR A 123 -2.42 -34.68 16.62
C TYR A 123 -3.21 -33.86 15.61
N ASP A 124 -3.88 -32.80 16.07
CA ASP A 124 -4.76 -32.00 15.22
C ASP A 124 -4.06 -30.78 14.60
N GLY A 125 -2.76 -30.68 14.77
CA GLY A 125 -2.06 -29.49 14.37
C GLY A 125 -1.92 -29.34 12.85
N ARG A 126 -1.79 -28.09 12.46
CA ARG A 126 -1.95 -27.55 11.12
C ARG A 126 -0.69 -26.79 10.74
N PHE A 127 -0.12 -27.12 9.59
CA PHE A 127 1.01 -26.37 9.06
C PHE A 127 0.54 -25.06 8.44
N PHE A 128 1.38 -24.04 8.47
CA PHE A 128 1.17 -22.83 7.70
C PHE A 128 2.48 -22.39 7.06
N TYR A 129 2.37 -21.80 5.88
CA TYR A 129 3.51 -21.35 5.09
C TYR A 129 3.22 -19.97 4.57
N SER A 130 4.23 -19.10 4.62
CA SER A 130 4.19 -17.84 3.91
C SER A 130 4.16 -18.03 2.39
N MET A 131 3.75 -17.01 1.65
CA MET A 131 3.86 -17.00 0.20
C MET A 131 5.31 -17.17 -0.24
N GLY A 132 6.24 -16.48 0.41
CA GLY A 132 7.68 -16.62 0.15
C GLY A 132 8.18 -18.06 0.29
N GLU A 133 7.71 -18.79 1.31
CA GLU A 133 8.10 -20.19 1.51
C GLU A 133 7.43 -21.13 0.50
N ARG A 134 6.17 -20.89 0.10
CA ARG A 134 5.50 -21.66 -0.95
C ARG A 134 6.23 -21.54 -2.29
N ILE A 135 6.59 -20.32 -2.68
CA ILE A 135 7.37 -20.05 -3.89
C ILE A 135 8.72 -20.76 -3.82
N ALA A 136 9.38 -20.73 -2.66
CA ALA A 136 10.66 -21.41 -2.47
C ALA A 136 10.53 -22.95 -2.56
N GLN A 137 9.44 -23.53 -2.08
CA GLN A 137 9.17 -24.97 -2.21
C GLN A 137 8.89 -25.39 -3.65
N ALA A 138 8.12 -24.60 -4.40
CA ALA A 138 7.81 -24.87 -5.80
C ALA A 138 9.03 -24.85 -6.72
N LYS A 139 10.08 -24.09 -6.36
CA LYS A 139 11.33 -23.98 -7.14
C LYS A 139 12.32 -25.12 -6.88
N ARG A 140 12.03 -26.05 -5.98
CA ARG A 140 12.96 -27.17 -5.68
C ARG A 140 12.91 -28.17 -6.84
N PRO A 141 14.06 -28.58 -7.39
CA PRO A 141 14.07 -29.70 -8.32
C PRO A 141 13.50 -30.91 -7.58
N ALA A 142 12.47 -31.52 -8.16
CA ALA A 142 11.94 -32.78 -7.67
C ALA A 142 13.12 -33.74 -7.49
N ALA A 143 13.30 -34.26 -6.27
CA ALA A 143 14.27 -35.31 -6.02
C ALA A 143 14.03 -36.42 -7.05
N ASP A 144 15.08 -36.73 -7.81
CA ASP A 144 15.19 -37.63 -8.96
C ASP A 144 14.22 -38.83 -8.97
N ASN A 145 12.94 -38.57 -9.27
CA ASN A 145 11.88 -39.54 -9.45
C ASN A 145 10.81 -38.89 -10.35
N ASP A 146 10.82 -39.29 -11.62
CA ASP A 146 9.78 -39.11 -12.64
C ASP A 146 8.82 -37.92 -12.40
N LEU A 147 9.14 -36.79 -13.03
CA LEU A 147 8.35 -35.56 -13.02
C LEU A 147 6.87 -35.82 -13.36
N THR A 148 6.60 -36.84 -14.17
CA THR A 148 5.26 -37.29 -14.57
C THR A 148 4.49 -37.96 -13.43
N ALA A 149 5.18 -38.68 -12.54
CA ALA A 149 4.60 -39.31 -11.36
C ALA A 149 4.26 -38.29 -10.26
N ILE A 150 5.06 -37.23 -10.13
CA ILE A 150 4.82 -36.14 -9.16
C ILE A 150 3.65 -35.27 -9.62
N LEU A 151 3.58 -34.92 -10.91
CA LEU A 151 2.45 -34.16 -11.48
C LEU A 151 1.13 -34.93 -11.38
N ARG A 152 1.15 -36.26 -11.63
CA ARG A 152 -0.02 -37.13 -11.41
C ARG A 152 -0.43 -37.23 -9.94
N GLN A 153 0.52 -37.23 -9.00
CA GLN A 153 0.21 -37.23 -7.56
C GLN A 153 -0.38 -35.90 -7.07
N THR A 154 0.02 -34.77 -7.65
CA THR A 154 -0.56 -33.45 -7.32
C THR A 154 -1.94 -33.23 -7.94
N GLU A 155 -2.26 -33.86 -9.07
CA GLU A 155 -3.59 -33.80 -9.69
C GLU A 155 -4.59 -34.83 -9.11
N GLN A 156 -4.11 -35.98 -8.60
CA GLN A 156 -4.99 -37.09 -8.17
C GLN A 156 -5.30 -37.16 -6.66
N LYS A 157 -4.79 -36.25 -5.81
CA LYS A 157 -5.09 -36.27 -4.36
C LYS A 157 -5.50 -34.89 -3.82
N PRO A 158 -6.74 -34.44 -4.09
CA PRO A 158 -7.31 -33.27 -3.42
C PRO A 158 -7.36 -33.43 -1.89
N ASP A 159 -7.39 -34.66 -1.37
CA ASP A 159 -7.66 -34.96 0.04
C ASP A 159 -6.41 -35.13 0.94
N LYS A 160 -5.19 -34.96 0.39
CA LYS A 160 -3.94 -34.97 1.17
C LYS A 160 -3.31 -33.59 1.35
N LYS A 161 -4.07 -32.50 1.15
CA LYS A 161 -3.67 -31.20 1.69
C LYS A 161 -3.66 -31.33 3.22
N ALA A 162 -2.48 -31.49 3.81
CA ALA A 162 -2.32 -31.18 5.23
C ALA A 162 -3.00 -29.83 5.44
N SER A 163 -3.98 -29.78 6.35
CA SER A 163 -4.81 -28.61 6.62
C SER A 163 -3.92 -27.40 6.80
N ILE A 164 -3.80 -26.59 5.75
CA ILE A 164 -2.97 -25.40 5.78
C ILE A 164 -3.74 -24.38 6.63
N ALA A 165 -3.16 -23.97 7.76
CA ALA A 165 -3.76 -22.95 8.61
C ALA A 165 -3.58 -21.58 7.96
N GLU A 166 -4.62 -21.10 7.29
CA GLU A 166 -4.73 -19.69 6.86
C GLU A 166 -5.46 -18.84 7.90
N ILE A 167 -6.07 -19.48 8.90
CA ILE A 167 -6.85 -18.84 9.96
C ILE A 167 -6.44 -19.47 11.29
N PHE A 168 -6.17 -18.61 12.26
CA PHE A 168 -5.82 -18.96 13.64
C PHE A 168 -7.05 -18.75 14.53
N SER A 169 -7.17 -19.58 15.56
CA SER A 169 -8.24 -19.47 16.56
C SER A 169 -7.64 -19.36 17.95
N GLY A 170 -8.34 -18.68 18.85
CA GLY A 170 -7.92 -18.54 20.24
C GLY A 170 -7.66 -19.89 20.92
N GLY A 171 -6.61 -19.94 21.73
CA GLY A 171 -6.13 -21.14 22.40
C GLY A 171 -5.16 -22.00 21.58
N ASP A 172 -5.01 -21.76 20.26
CA ASP A 172 -4.01 -22.46 19.47
C ASP A 172 -2.60 -22.14 19.99
N THR A 173 -1.79 -23.17 20.23
CA THR A 173 -0.36 -23.02 20.46
C THR A 173 0.38 -23.25 19.16
N CYS A 174 1.14 -22.25 18.75
CA CYS A 174 1.82 -22.20 17.49
C CYS A 174 3.32 -22.16 17.68
N TYR A 175 4.00 -22.87 16.80
CA TYR A 175 5.42 -22.79 16.59
C TYR A 175 5.67 -22.12 15.24
N VAL A 176 6.58 -21.15 15.19
CA VAL A 176 7.00 -20.47 13.96
C VAL A 176 8.51 -20.34 13.91
N MET A 177 9.03 -20.38 12.70
CA MET A 177 10.41 -20.05 12.39
C MET A 177 10.38 -19.16 11.15
N SER A 178 11.22 -18.13 11.14
CA SER A 178 11.24 -17.11 10.08
C SER A 178 12.67 -16.72 9.72
N SER A 179 12.90 -16.37 8.45
CA SER A 179 14.16 -15.78 8.00
C SER A 179 14.25 -14.26 8.25
N VAL A 180 13.17 -13.66 8.74
CA VAL A 180 13.05 -12.23 9.06
C VAL A 180 12.37 -12.06 10.41
N ILE A 181 12.48 -10.87 11.00
CA ILE A 181 11.68 -10.53 12.18
C ILE A 181 10.20 -10.50 11.76
N LEU A 182 9.33 -11.23 12.46
CA LEU A 182 7.88 -11.21 12.22
C LEU A 182 7.19 -10.36 13.29
N PRO A 183 6.42 -9.32 12.92
CA PRO A 183 5.56 -8.62 13.86
C PRO A 183 4.28 -9.44 14.05
N ILE A 184 4.24 -10.22 15.14
CA ILE A 184 3.12 -11.10 15.47
C ILE A 184 2.19 -10.36 16.45
N GLY A 185 0.92 -10.24 16.11
CA GLY A 185 -0.06 -9.56 16.95
C GLY A 185 -1.50 -9.76 16.49
N ILE A 186 -2.43 -9.37 17.34
CA ILE A 186 -3.85 -9.26 16.97
C ILE A 186 -4.12 -7.97 16.18
N ASP A 187 -5.28 -7.93 15.56
CA ASP A 187 -5.88 -6.78 14.88
C ASP A 187 -7.19 -6.50 15.65
N THR A 188 -7.31 -5.30 16.20
CA THR A 188 -8.32 -4.99 17.24
C THR A 188 -9.55 -4.32 16.65
N ASP A 189 -9.37 -3.44 15.68
CA ASP A 189 -10.41 -2.74 14.95
C ASP A 189 -10.79 -3.42 13.62
N ASN A 190 -10.06 -4.46 13.21
CA ASN A 190 -10.36 -5.34 12.08
C ASN A 190 -10.25 -4.66 10.73
N ASP A 191 -9.19 -3.88 10.53
CA ASP A 191 -8.91 -3.17 9.28
C ASP A 191 -7.80 -3.84 8.44
N ASP A 192 -7.41 -5.08 8.80
CA ASP A 192 -6.38 -5.91 8.17
C ASP A 192 -4.92 -5.50 8.45
N ILE A 193 -4.66 -4.58 9.38
CA ILE A 193 -3.33 -4.34 9.97
C ILE A 193 -3.32 -4.74 11.44
N ASN A 194 -2.22 -5.33 11.92
CA ASN A 194 -2.12 -5.75 13.31
C ASN A 194 -1.56 -4.64 14.21
N ASN A 195 -1.91 -4.68 15.50
CA ASN A 195 -1.51 -3.68 16.50
C ASN A 195 0.00 -3.44 16.58
N VAL A 196 0.83 -4.44 16.26
CA VAL A 196 2.30 -4.28 16.25
C VAL A 196 2.71 -3.36 15.11
N ARG A 197 2.11 -3.55 13.95
CA ARG A 197 2.43 -2.81 12.75
C ARG A 197 1.79 -1.44 12.75
N GLU A 198 0.56 -1.30 13.23
CA GLU A 198 -0.10 0.01 13.40
C GLU A 198 0.78 0.97 14.21
N ARG A 199 1.27 0.51 15.37
CA ARG A 199 2.24 1.28 16.17
C ARG A 199 3.54 1.62 15.43
N ALA A 200 3.94 0.80 14.45
CA ALA A 200 5.13 1.03 13.66
C ALA A 200 4.90 2.05 12.53
N VAL A 201 3.68 2.11 11.97
CA VAL A 201 3.30 3.09 10.94
C VAL A 201 2.71 4.37 11.54
N GLY A 202 2.32 4.36 12.81
CA GLY A 202 1.81 5.51 13.55
C GLY A 202 0.29 5.59 13.64
N THR A 203 -0.42 4.58 13.13
CA THR A 203 -1.88 4.50 13.17
C THR A 203 -2.39 4.00 14.52
N SER A 204 -3.70 4.12 14.75
CA SER A 204 -4.34 3.85 16.04
C SER A 204 -4.91 2.43 16.11
N PRO A 205 -4.42 1.55 17.03
CA PRO A 205 -4.89 0.16 17.17
C PRO A 205 -6.32 -0.09 17.63
N VAL A 206 -7.17 0.93 17.59
CA VAL A 206 -8.58 0.90 17.99
C VAL A 206 -9.43 1.80 17.10
N ASN A 207 -8.84 2.36 16.04
CA ASN A 207 -9.52 3.20 15.06
C ASN A 207 -9.13 2.71 13.65
N PRO A 208 -10.03 2.05 12.92
CA PRO A 208 -9.70 1.40 11.66
C PRO A 208 -9.35 2.36 10.51
N ASP A 209 -9.53 3.67 10.70
CA ASP A 209 -9.29 4.75 9.73
C ASP A 209 -8.78 5.97 10.50
N THR A 210 -7.46 6.08 10.63
CA THR A 210 -6.80 6.97 11.59
C THR A 210 -6.95 8.44 11.23
N ASP A 211 -6.92 8.80 9.95
CA ASP A 211 -7.09 10.19 9.49
C ASP A 211 -8.54 10.53 9.09
N SER A 212 -9.41 9.52 9.05
CA SER A 212 -10.85 9.62 8.84
C SER A 212 -11.23 10.11 7.45
N ASP A 213 -10.50 9.69 6.43
CA ASP A 213 -10.79 10.00 5.03
C ASP A 213 -11.76 9.01 4.36
N GLY A 214 -12.06 7.90 5.03
CA GLY A 214 -12.96 6.84 4.58
C GLY A 214 -12.26 5.57 4.11
N ILE A 215 -10.93 5.53 4.01
CA ILE A 215 -10.14 4.35 3.67
C ILE A 215 -9.55 3.74 4.95
N PRO A 216 -9.72 2.43 5.20
CA PRO A 216 -9.12 1.81 6.36
C PRO A 216 -7.58 1.76 6.30
N ASP A 217 -6.90 1.96 7.44
CA ASP A 217 -5.44 2.10 7.51
C ASP A 217 -4.72 0.90 6.87
N GLY A 218 -5.22 -0.32 7.12
CA GLY A 218 -4.69 -1.52 6.50
C GLY A 218 -4.73 -1.50 4.96
N LYS A 219 -5.78 -0.94 4.35
CA LYS A 219 -5.85 -0.82 2.88
C LYS A 219 -4.88 0.22 2.35
N GLU A 220 -4.75 1.35 3.02
CA GLU A 220 -3.79 2.39 2.67
C GLU A 220 -2.37 1.84 2.71
N VAL A 221 -2.00 1.18 3.81
CA VAL A 221 -0.66 0.62 4.00
C VAL A 221 -0.37 -0.51 3.01
N PHE A 222 -1.33 -1.39 2.72
CA PHE A 222 -1.06 -2.63 1.99
C PHE A 222 -1.44 -2.63 0.51
N LEU A 223 -2.49 -1.92 0.12
CA LEU A 223 -3.08 -1.98 -1.20
C LEU A 223 -2.89 -0.67 -1.97
N ILE A 224 -3.40 0.44 -1.43
CA ILE A 224 -3.54 1.73 -2.14
C ILE A 224 -2.24 2.54 -2.09
N LYS A 225 -1.48 2.43 -0.99
CA LYS A 225 -0.18 3.08 -0.75
C LYS A 225 -0.24 4.59 -0.48
N THR A 226 -1.38 5.07 0.01
CA THR A 226 -1.55 6.39 0.64
C THR A 226 -0.94 6.44 2.03
N ASN A 227 -0.89 7.63 2.62
CA ASN A 227 -0.42 7.85 3.97
C ASN A 227 -1.61 7.84 4.94
N PRO A 228 -1.75 6.83 5.83
CA PRO A 228 -2.92 6.66 6.71
C PRO A 228 -3.02 7.69 7.86
N LEU A 229 -2.26 8.77 7.75
CA LEU A 229 -2.17 9.86 8.72
C LEU A 229 -2.40 11.22 8.03
N ASP A 230 -2.75 11.23 6.74
CA ASP A 230 -2.90 12.40 5.90
C ASP A 230 -4.04 12.16 4.91
N ARG A 231 -5.22 12.70 5.21
CA ARG A 231 -6.48 12.53 4.44
C ARG A 231 -6.42 12.86 2.95
N ASP A 232 -5.32 13.45 2.50
CA ASP A 232 -5.05 13.96 1.16
C ASP A 232 -3.54 13.79 0.92
N SER A 233 -3.16 12.60 0.48
CA SER A 233 -1.77 12.12 0.42
C SER A 233 -0.93 12.88 -0.61
N ASP A 234 -1.53 13.38 -1.68
CA ASP A 234 -0.83 14.13 -2.72
C ASP A 234 -1.03 15.66 -2.66
N ARG A 235 -1.92 16.11 -1.77
CA ARG A 235 -2.14 17.50 -1.35
C ARG A 235 -2.70 18.37 -2.44
N ASP A 236 -3.55 17.78 -3.27
CA ASP A 236 -4.24 18.45 -4.35
C ASP A 236 -5.60 19.01 -3.91
N GLY A 237 -6.01 18.80 -2.66
CA GLY A 237 -7.24 19.30 -2.07
C GLY A 237 -8.47 18.42 -2.30
N LEU A 238 -8.32 17.26 -2.93
CA LEU A 238 -9.26 16.14 -2.92
C LEU A 238 -8.71 15.07 -1.94
N GLY A 239 -9.57 14.43 -1.14
CA GLY A 239 -9.10 13.47 -0.14
C GLY A 239 -8.99 12.06 -0.72
N ASP A 240 -8.10 11.21 -0.19
CA ASP A 240 -7.78 9.92 -0.83
C ASP A 240 -9.02 9.02 -0.97
N GLY A 241 -9.87 8.99 0.06
CA GLY A 241 -11.16 8.28 0.04
C GLY A 241 -12.15 8.74 -1.02
N CYS A 242 -12.00 9.95 -1.57
CA CYS A 242 -12.77 10.44 -2.71
C CYS A 242 -12.21 9.96 -4.04
N GLU A 243 -10.90 9.95 -4.14
CA GLU A 243 -10.18 9.60 -5.35
C GLU A 243 -10.23 8.10 -5.61
N GLU A 244 -10.17 7.30 -4.53
CA GLU A 244 -10.20 5.84 -4.54
C GLU A 244 -11.49 5.33 -3.86
N ALA A 245 -12.63 5.86 -4.31
CA ALA A 245 -13.96 5.62 -3.72
C ALA A 245 -14.34 4.12 -3.64
N ASN A 246 -13.85 3.30 -4.56
CA ASN A 246 -14.11 1.86 -4.56
C ASN A 246 -13.06 1.04 -3.76
N GLN A 247 -11.94 1.65 -3.36
CA GLN A 247 -10.90 1.07 -2.51
C GLN A 247 -10.32 -0.25 -3.04
N ASN A 248 -10.11 -0.32 -4.37
CA ASN A 248 -9.55 -1.48 -5.05
C ASN A 248 -8.05 -1.33 -5.37
N GLY A 249 -7.49 -0.13 -5.17
CA GLY A 249 -6.08 0.20 -5.39
C GLY A 249 -5.73 0.38 -6.86
N LYS A 250 -6.69 0.81 -7.68
CA LYS A 250 -6.49 1.11 -9.09
C LYS A 250 -7.34 2.31 -9.46
N VAL A 251 -6.71 3.22 -10.20
CA VAL A 251 -7.40 4.36 -10.81
C VAL A 251 -8.31 3.86 -11.92
N ASP A 252 -9.62 3.85 -11.66
CA ASP A 252 -10.65 3.54 -12.65
C ASP A 252 -11.06 4.78 -13.45
N ALA A 253 -11.85 4.59 -14.51
CA ALA A 253 -12.21 5.68 -15.45
C ALA A 253 -13.02 6.83 -14.83
N LEU A 254 -13.57 6.64 -13.62
CA LEU A 254 -14.36 7.63 -12.88
C LEU A 254 -13.66 8.08 -11.58
N GLU A 255 -12.38 7.76 -11.44
CA GLU A 255 -11.57 8.00 -10.25
C GLU A 255 -10.31 8.79 -10.63
N THR A 256 -9.74 9.46 -9.64
CA THR A 256 -8.43 10.12 -9.71
C THR A 256 -7.44 9.34 -8.85
N SER A 257 -6.17 9.68 -8.93
CA SER A 257 -5.12 8.95 -8.24
C SER A 257 -4.79 9.68 -6.93
N PRO A 258 -5.00 9.08 -5.74
CA PRO A 258 -4.68 9.70 -4.43
C PRO A 258 -3.19 9.89 -4.14
N LEU A 259 -2.35 9.70 -5.16
CA LEU A 259 -0.89 9.75 -5.10
C LEU A 259 -0.32 10.62 -6.23
N ASN A 260 -1.19 11.24 -7.02
CA ASN A 260 -0.79 12.03 -8.17
C ASN A 260 -1.76 13.19 -8.35
N PRO A 261 -1.35 14.43 -8.01
CA PRO A 261 -2.22 15.59 -7.89
C PRO A 261 -2.70 16.16 -9.23
N ASP A 262 -2.49 15.43 -10.34
CA ASP A 262 -2.86 15.76 -11.72
C ASP A 262 -2.87 14.41 -12.49
N THR A 263 -3.95 13.65 -12.33
CA THR A 263 -4.06 12.26 -12.80
C THR A 263 -3.92 12.13 -14.30
N ASP A 264 -4.57 13.02 -15.06
CA ASP A 264 -4.57 12.97 -16.53
C ASP A 264 -3.44 13.81 -17.17
N ARG A 265 -2.71 14.58 -16.36
CA ARG A 265 -1.53 15.36 -16.74
C ARG A 265 -1.86 16.49 -17.70
N ASP A 266 -3.06 17.03 -17.64
CA ASP A 266 -3.48 18.15 -18.47
C ASP A 266 -2.91 19.50 -17.98
N GLY A 267 -2.33 19.52 -16.78
CA GLY A 267 -1.75 20.71 -16.16
C GLY A 267 -2.68 21.41 -15.17
N LEU A 268 -3.82 20.82 -14.83
CA LEU A 268 -4.71 21.20 -13.75
C LEU A 268 -4.69 20.11 -12.68
N CYS A 269 -4.87 20.49 -11.41
CA CYS A 269 -5.00 19.48 -10.36
C CYS A 269 -6.37 18.82 -10.42
N ASP A 270 -6.47 17.60 -9.91
CA ASP A 270 -7.75 16.91 -9.82
C ASP A 270 -8.66 17.63 -8.79
N GLY A 271 -8.06 18.05 -7.66
CA GLY A 271 -8.62 18.92 -6.64
C GLY A 271 -8.39 20.44 -6.84
N ASN A 272 -8.79 21.22 -5.84
CA ASN A 272 -8.71 22.70 -5.83
C ASN A 272 -7.47 23.26 -5.09
N GLY A 273 -6.55 22.38 -4.73
CA GLY A 273 -5.33 22.66 -4.00
C GLY A 273 -4.28 23.37 -4.86
N SER A 274 -3.26 23.88 -4.18
CA SER A 274 -2.06 24.47 -4.80
C SER A 274 -0.80 23.83 -4.21
N GLY A 275 -0.91 22.56 -3.82
CA GLY A 275 0.13 21.82 -3.14
C GLY A 275 1.37 21.55 -4.00
N PRO A 276 2.47 21.07 -3.39
CA PRO A 276 3.67 20.69 -4.12
C PRO A 276 3.37 19.49 -5.03
N GLY A 277 3.39 19.68 -6.35
CA GLY A 277 3.09 18.61 -7.31
C GLY A 277 2.00 19.00 -8.30
N CYS A 278 1.11 19.89 -7.88
CA CYS A 278 0.20 20.62 -8.77
C CYS A 278 0.99 21.45 -9.78
N PRO A 279 1.01 21.12 -11.08
CA PRO A 279 1.58 21.99 -12.09
C PRO A 279 0.77 23.30 -12.15
N GLU A 280 1.46 24.44 -12.27
CA GLU A 280 0.76 25.67 -12.62
C GLU A 280 0.06 25.47 -13.98
N PRO A 281 -1.18 25.98 -14.15
CA PRO A 281 -1.93 25.81 -15.39
C PRO A 281 -1.07 26.19 -16.59
N LYS A 282 -0.79 25.22 -17.45
CA LYS A 282 0.00 25.42 -18.66
C LYS A 282 -0.81 26.27 -19.63
N LYS A 283 -0.63 27.58 -19.51
CA LYS A 283 -1.14 28.68 -20.34
C LYS A 283 -2.64 28.96 -20.17
N LYS A 284 -2.93 30.13 -19.62
CA LYS A 284 -4.09 30.91 -20.04
C LYS A 284 -3.94 31.16 -21.54
N GLU A 285 -4.77 30.53 -22.37
CA GLU A 285 -4.91 30.95 -23.76
C GLU A 285 -5.69 32.25 -23.74
N CYS A 286 -4.95 33.36 -23.75
CA CYS A 286 -5.51 34.69 -23.88
C CYS A 286 -5.61 35.01 -25.37
N TYR A 287 -6.83 35.13 -25.89
CA TYR A 287 -7.08 35.71 -27.19
C TYR A 287 -7.64 37.14 -27.01
N ARG A 288 -7.37 38.02 -27.99
CA ARG A 288 -7.99 39.33 -28.01
C ARG A 288 -9.35 39.18 -28.69
N ASP A 289 -10.42 39.47 -27.97
CA ASP A 289 -11.76 39.41 -28.53
C ASP A 289 -12.00 40.62 -29.44
N PRO A 290 -12.24 40.43 -30.75
CA PRO A 290 -12.48 41.53 -31.67
C PRO A 290 -13.76 42.33 -31.38
N ALA A 291 -14.72 41.76 -30.64
CA ALA A 291 -15.99 42.40 -30.33
C ALA A 291 -15.94 43.28 -29.07
N GLU A 292 -15.04 42.98 -28.14
CA GLU A 292 -14.98 43.64 -26.82
C GLU A 292 -13.70 44.47 -26.63
N ASP A 293 -12.75 44.42 -27.59
CA ASP A 293 -11.36 44.94 -27.47
C ASP A 293 -10.70 44.58 -26.14
N ALA A 294 -11.06 43.41 -25.61
CA ALA A 294 -10.66 42.91 -24.31
C ALA A 294 -9.78 41.67 -24.48
N LEU A 295 -8.82 41.52 -23.57
CA LEU A 295 -8.04 40.31 -23.45
C LEU A 295 -8.90 39.24 -22.75
N VAL A 296 -9.39 38.25 -23.50
CA VAL A 296 -10.18 37.15 -22.97
C VAL A 296 -9.24 35.96 -22.76
N CYS A 297 -8.93 35.67 -21.50
CA CYS A 297 -8.15 34.51 -21.12
C CYS A 297 -9.08 33.34 -20.81
N ARG A 298 -8.98 32.26 -21.60
CA ARG A 298 -9.62 30.99 -21.30
C ARG A 298 -8.61 30.10 -20.58
N LEU A 299 -9.02 29.55 -19.44
CA LEU A 299 -8.43 28.30 -18.95
C LEU A 299 -8.93 27.22 -19.90
N VAL A 300 -8.02 26.64 -20.68
CA VAL A 300 -8.33 25.45 -21.46
C VAL A 300 -8.36 24.29 -20.46
N VAL A 301 -9.51 24.09 -19.82
CA VAL A 301 -9.85 22.83 -19.15
C VAL A 301 -10.09 21.82 -20.27
N SER A 302 -9.16 20.88 -20.45
CA SER A 302 -9.32 19.81 -21.42
C SER A 302 -9.42 18.47 -20.71
N SER A 303 -10.67 18.09 -20.42
CA SER A 303 -11.20 16.72 -20.27
C SER A 303 -11.67 16.31 -18.86
N PRO A 304 -12.59 15.32 -18.80
CA PRO A 304 -13.61 15.18 -17.78
C PRO A 304 -13.27 14.04 -16.83
N VAL A 305 -12.09 14.06 -16.22
CA VAL A 305 -11.92 13.32 -14.98
C VAL A 305 -12.60 14.22 -13.93
N TYR A 306 -13.76 13.79 -13.46
CA TYR A 306 -14.80 14.62 -12.81
C TYR A 306 -14.34 15.25 -11.46
N GLY A 307 -13.43 16.23 -11.49
CA GLY A 307 -12.93 16.91 -10.29
C GLY A 307 -13.91 17.93 -9.68
N GLU A 308 -14.84 18.51 -10.45
CA GLU A 308 -15.79 19.50 -9.91
C GLU A 308 -16.98 18.88 -9.16
N ASP A 309 -17.49 17.71 -9.60
CA ASP A 309 -18.66 17.06 -8.99
C ASP A 309 -18.29 16.17 -7.78
N MET A 310 -17.11 15.53 -7.78
CA MET A 310 -16.59 14.82 -6.60
C MET A 310 -16.43 15.77 -5.40
N ASN A 311 -15.98 17.01 -5.64
CA ASN A 311 -15.82 18.04 -4.61
C ASN A 311 -17.15 18.39 -3.90
N GLN A 312 -18.31 18.20 -4.54
CA GLN A 312 -19.61 18.41 -3.87
C GLN A 312 -20.05 17.22 -3.03
N ASN A 313 -19.74 15.99 -3.46
CA ASN A 313 -20.07 14.77 -2.71
C ASN A 313 -19.08 14.50 -1.56
N CYS A 314 -17.84 14.96 -1.68
CA CYS A 314 -16.82 14.88 -0.63
C CYS A 314 -16.87 15.98 0.42
N LYS A 315 -17.71 17.01 0.22
CA LYS A 315 -17.92 18.10 1.18
C LYS A 315 -18.77 17.72 2.41
N GLN A 316 -19.09 16.44 2.62
CA GLN A 316 -20.03 16.03 3.68
C GLN A 316 -19.43 15.83 5.08
N ASP A 317 -18.11 15.86 5.28
CA ASP A 317 -17.54 15.62 6.61
C ASP A 317 -17.40 16.91 7.46
N LYS A 318 -18.52 17.58 7.72
CA LYS A 318 -18.59 18.58 8.80
C LYS A 318 -19.74 18.39 9.78
N ASP A 319 -20.51 17.31 9.70
CA ASP A 319 -21.60 17.09 10.66
C ASP A 319 -21.83 15.60 10.96
N GLU A 320 -21.34 15.14 12.11
CA GLU A 320 -21.46 13.78 12.67
C GLU A 320 -22.91 13.38 13.05
N THR A 321 -23.94 13.96 12.43
CA THR A 321 -25.34 13.77 12.90
C THR A 321 -26.36 13.34 11.85
N ASN A 322 -25.98 13.02 10.60
CA ASN A 322 -26.99 12.68 9.58
C ASN A 322 -27.00 11.19 9.14
N PRO A 323 -28.03 10.41 9.50
CA PRO A 323 -28.14 9.00 9.15
C PRO A 323 -28.86 8.84 7.80
N LYS A 324 -28.15 9.00 6.68
CA LYS A 324 -28.67 8.59 5.36
C LYS A 324 -27.61 7.89 4.52
N LYS A 325 -27.37 6.63 4.88
CA LYS A 325 -26.72 5.63 4.02
C LYS A 325 -27.72 5.16 2.96
N GLY A 326 -27.32 5.28 1.70
CA GLY A 326 -27.87 4.48 0.61
C GLY A 326 -28.84 5.20 -0.31
N GLU A 327 -28.33 5.98 -1.25
CA GLU A 327 -29.01 6.22 -2.52
C GLU A 327 -27.96 6.25 -3.64
N THR A 328 -28.12 5.35 -4.62
CA THR A 328 -27.43 5.41 -5.91
C THR A 328 -27.84 6.70 -6.62
N PHE A 329 -26.93 7.65 -6.80
CA PHE A 329 -27.24 8.90 -7.46
C PHE A 329 -26.86 8.87 -8.94
N GLY A 330 -27.91 8.90 -9.78
CA GLY A 330 -27.81 9.05 -11.22
C GLY A 330 -27.32 10.44 -11.63
N ILE A 331 -26.64 10.46 -12.77
CA ILE A 331 -25.98 11.61 -13.39
C ILE A 331 -27.05 12.61 -13.90
N PRO A 332 -27.05 13.89 -13.46
CA PRO A 332 -27.81 14.94 -14.12
C PRO A 332 -26.95 15.70 -15.13
N ASP A 333 -27.56 15.93 -16.29
CA ASP A 333 -27.11 16.73 -17.42
C ASP A 333 -27.05 18.23 -17.04
N TRP A 334 -25.91 18.95 -17.16
CA TRP A 334 -25.93 20.42 -17.04
C TRP A 334 -24.88 21.19 -17.88
N GLU A 335 -25.39 22.29 -18.44
CA GLU A 335 -24.73 23.31 -19.27
C GLU A 335 -23.82 24.26 -18.47
N TYR A 336 -22.74 24.71 -19.12
CA TYR A 336 -21.77 25.70 -18.63
C TYR A 336 -22.42 27.03 -18.17
N LYS A 337 -22.13 27.47 -16.94
CA LYS A 337 -22.40 28.85 -16.47
C LYS A 337 -21.11 29.63 -16.27
N TYR A 338 -20.96 30.71 -17.03
CA TYR A 338 -19.88 31.69 -16.88
C TYR A 338 -20.06 32.56 -15.62
N ARG A 339 -18.99 32.76 -14.85
CA ARG A 339 -18.93 33.77 -13.78
C ARG A 339 -18.24 35.04 -14.31
N LYS A 340 -19.01 36.12 -14.50
CA LYS A 340 -18.47 37.46 -14.80
C LYS A 340 -17.63 37.93 -13.62
N ILE A 341 -16.33 38.14 -13.82
CA ILE A 341 -15.49 38.89 -12.88
C ILE A 341 -15.75 40.38 -13.17
N GLY A 342 -16.28 41.10 -12.18
CA GLY A 342 -16.74 42.48 -12.33
C GLY A 342 -15.60 43.48 -12.56
N SER A 343 -15.84 44.43 -13.47
CA SER A 343 -15.05 45.65 -13.61
C SER A 343 -15.26 46.58 -12.39
N PRO A 344 -14.25 47.38 -12.00
CA PRO A 344 -14.39 48.31 -10.88
C PRO A 344 -15.40 49.42 -11.19
N ASN A 345 -16.27 49.69 -10.22
CA ASN A 345 -17.29 50.74 -10.24
C ASN A 345 -16.70 52.10 -10.62
N ILE A 346 -17.17 52.70 -11.71
CA ILE A 346 -17.07 54.13 -11.98
C ILE A 346 -18.49 54.69 -11.98
N ASN A 347 -18.83 55.46 -10.95
CA ASN A 347 -20.11 56.18 -10.86
C ASN A 347 -20.18 57.28 -11.95
N PRO A 348 -21.27 57.38 -12.73
CA PRO A 348 -21.47 58.46 -13.68
C PRO A 348 -22.13 59.65 -12.96
N GLY A 349 -21.35 60.67 -12.60
CA GLY A 349 -21.94 61.78 -11.83
C GLY A 349 -21.06 62.99 -11.52
N THR A 350 -20.13 63.39 -12.38
CA THR A 350 -19.50 64.72 -12.33
C THR A 350 -18.92 65.09 -13.70
N PRO A 351 -19.17 66.29 -14.27
CA PRO A 351 -18.55 66.70 -15.52
C PRO A 351 -17.05 66.94 -15.32
N ALA A 352 -16.21 66.39 -16.20
CA ALA A 352 -14.77 66.64 -16.20
C ALA A 352 -14.45 68.08 -16.66
N PRO A 353 -13.46 68.77 -16.07
CA PRO A 353 -13.00 70.06 -16.57
C PRO A 353 -12.19 69.90 -17.85
N GLU A 354 -12.49 70.75 -18.84
CA GLU A 354 -11.80 70.86 -20.12
C GLU A 354 -10.32 71.26 -19.95
N PHE A 355 -9.42 70.56 -20.65
CA PHE A 355 -8.08 71.06 -20.95
C PHE A 355 -7.72 70.78 -22.42
N PRO A 356 -6.98 71.69 -23.09
CA PRO A 356 -6.94 71.80 -24.55
C PRO A 356 -6.00 70.76 -25.21
N ILE A 357 -6.43 70.28 -26.38
CA ILE A 357 -5.68 69.41 -27.28
C ILE A 357 -4.61 70.23 -28.04
N PRO A 358 -3.32 69.84 -28.06
CA PRO A 358 -2.38 70.37 -29.04
C PRO A 358 -2.52 69.68 -30.39
N ASN A 359 -2.71 70.50 -31.43
CA ASN A 359 -2.72 70.12 -32.85
C ASN A 359 -1.48 69.29 -33.26
N ILE A 360 -1.71 68.16 -33.93
CA ILE A 360 -0.70 67.47 -34.74
C ILE A 360 -1.25 67.39 -36.18
N PRO A 361 -0.57 67.96 -37.19
CA PRO A 361 -1.02 67.91 -38.58
C PRO A 361 -0.77 66.54 -39.23
N PRO A 362 -1.53 66.18 -40.28
CA PRO A 362 -1.43 64.88 -40.93
C PRO A 362 -0.09 64.75 -41.67
N ARG A 363 0.56 63.59 -41.55
CA ARG A 363 1.56 63.15 -42.53
C ARG A 363 0.93 62.15 -43.48
N HIS A 364 1.27 62.38 -44.75
CA HIS A 364 0.83 61.77 -45.99
C HIS A 364 0.80 60.24 -46.02
#